data_AF-A0A4R2BPW9-F1
#
_entry.id   AF-A0A4R2BPW9-F1
#
_cell.length_a   1.000
_cell.length_b   1.000
_cell.length_c   1.000
_cell.angle_alpha   90.00
_cell.angle_beta   90.00
_cell.angle_gamma   90.00
#
_symmetry.space_group_name_H-M   'P 1'
#
loop_
_entity.id
_entity.type
_entity.pdbx_description
1 polymer ?
#
loop_
_entity_poly.entity_id
_entity_poly.type
_entity_poly.pdbx_seq_one_letter_code
_entity_poly.pdbx_strand_id
1 'polypeptide(L)'
;MDRNEKLELIGEIEELRTALRIEQIKVRSLRKMLKAEYEMTGSQHFNASLLLGLDLHADNQLVKKEFKKLLKSLHPDRGGDERLFKVFSEHYRSLM
;
A
#
# COMPACT_ATOMS: atom_id res chain seq x y z
N MET A 1 -34.51 16.06 -12.62
CA MET A 1 -33.18 16.67 -12.47
C MET A 1 -33.22 18.01 -13.17
N ASP A 2 -33.04 19.08 -12.40
CA ASP A 2 -33.07 20.44 -12.95
C ASP A 2 -31.81 20.73 -13.77
N ARG A 3 -31.88 21.70 -14.68
CA ARG A 3 -30.73 22.09 -15.53
C ARG A 3 -29.57 22.61 -14.68
N ASN A 4 -29.85 23.31 -13.57
CA ASN A 4 -28.81 23.84 -12.70
C ASN A 4 -28.11 22.72 -11.93
N GLU A 5 -28.88 21.78 -11.38
CA GLU A 5 -28.36 20.56 -10.74
C GLU A 5 -27.45 19.76 -11.69
N LYS A 6 -27.81 19.68 -12.98
CA LYS A 6 -26.96 19.05 -14.00
C LYS A 6 -25.62 19.77 -14.19
N LEU A 7 -25.62 21.10 -14.18
CA LEU A 7 -24.41 21.90 -14.38
C LEU A 7 -23.47 21.80 -13.17
N GLU A 8 -24.02 21.81 -11.97
CA GLU A 8 -23.26 21.62 -10.73
C GLU A 8 -22.57 20.23 -10.70
N LEU A 9 -23.32 19.17 -11.00
CA LEU A 9 -22.75 17.81 -11.08
C LEU A 9 -21.65 17.68 -12.14
N ILE A 10 -21.77 18.37 -13.27
CA ILE A 10 -20.71 18.39 -14.29
C ILE A 10 -19.44 19.06 -13.74
N GLY A 11 -19.59 20.17 -13.03
CA GLY A 11 -18.47 20.86 -12.38
C GLY A 11 -17.76 19.96 -11.37
N GLU A 12 -18.52 19.32 -10.47
CA GLU A 12 -17.95 18.38 -9.49
C GLU A 12 -17.21 17.21 -10.15
N ILE A 13 -17.76 16.66 -11.24
CA ILE A 13 -17.10 15.59 -11.99
C ILE A 13 -15.76 16.07 -12.59
N GLU A 14 -15.67 17.30 -13.07
CA GLU A 14 -14.43 17.86 -13.62
C GLU A 14 -13.37 18.09 -12.53
N GLU A 15 -13.78 18.57 -11.36
CA GLU A 15 -12.91 18.71 -10.19
C GLU A 15 -12.36 17.36 -9.74
N LEU A 16 -13.24 16.35 -9.61
CA LEU A 16 -12.86 14.99 -9.22
C LEU A 16 -11.91 14.36 -10.24
N ARG A 17 -12.15 14.56 -11.55
CA ARG A 17 -11.24 14.08 -12.61
C ARG A 17 -9.87 14.73 -12.51
N THR A 18 -9.82 16.02 -12.19
CA THR A 18 -8.56 16.75 -12.01
C THR A 18 -7.79 16.23 -10.80
N ALA A 19 -8.46 16.06 -9.67
CA ALA A 19 -7.86 15.48 -8.46
C ALA A 19 -7.32 14.07 -8.71
N LEU A 20 -8.10 13.21 -9.37
CA LEU A 20 -7.68 11.85 -9.72
C LEU A 20 -6.42 11.86 -10.60
N ARG A 21 -6.36 12.75 -11.59
CA ARG A 21 -5.18 12.88 -12.47
C ARG A 21 -3.93 13.30 -11.70
N ILE A 22 -4.07 14.24 -10.76
CA ILE A 22 -2.98 14.68 -9.89
C ILE A 22 -2.46 13.50 -9.06
N GLU A 23 -3.36 12.75 -8.41
CA GLU A 23 -2.98 11.59 -7.60
C GLU A 23 -2.30 10.50 -8.44
N GLN A 24 -2.80 10.24 -9.65
CA GLN A 24 -2.16 9.29 -10.58
C GLN A 24 -0.73 9.72 -10.96
N ILE A 25 -0.50 11.02 -11.20
CA ILE A 25 0.82 11.56 -11.50
C ILE A 25 1.74 11.43 -10.28
N LYS A 26 1.27 11.76 -9.08
CA LYS A 26 2.04 11.60 -7.83
C LYS A 26 2.47 10.16 -7.64
N VAL A 27 1.54 9.20 -7.77
CA VAL A 27 1.85 7.76 -7.66
C VAL A 27 2.88 7.33 -8.69
N ARG A 28 2.76 7.80 -9.94
CA ARG A 28 3.74 7.50 -10.99
C ARG A 28 5.13 8.04 -10.66
N SER A 29 5.22 9.26 -10.15
CA SER A 29 6.48 9.89 -9.76
C SER A 29 7.11 9.17 -8.56
N LEU A 30 6.34 8.88 -7.51
CA LEU A 30 6.81 8.13 -6.34
C LEU A 30 7.34 6.74 -6.71
N ARG A 31 6.64 6.01 -7.59
CA ARG A 31 7.11 4.71 -8.10
C ARG A 31 8.45 4.81 -8.83
N LYS A 32 8.67 5.88 -9.60
CA LYS A 32 9.96 6.12 -10.27
C LYS A 32 11.07 6.41 -9.26
N MET A 33 10.82 7.26 -8.26
CA MET A 33 11.79 7.58 -7.21
C MET A 33 12.17 6.34 -6.42
N LEU A 34 11.17 5.56 -5.99
CA LEU A 34 11.40 4.32 -5.24
C LEU A 34 12.22 3.31 -6.06
N LYS A 35 11.93 3.18 -7.37
CA LYS A 35 12.71 2.32 -8.25
C LYS A 35 14.17 2.77 -8.34
N ALA A 36 14.43 4.08 -8.49
CA ALA A 36 15.78 4.62 -8.53
C ALA A 36 16.52 4.41 -7.21
N GLU A 37 15.84 4.57 -6.07
CA GLU A 37 16.40 4.29 -4.74
C GLU A 37 16.81 2.82 -4.59
N TYR A 38 15.96 1.88 -5.04
CA TYR A 38 16.31 0.45 -5.03
C TYR A 38 17.48 0.11 -5.96
N GLU A 39 17.57 0.73 -7.13
CA GLU A 39 18.71 0.56 -8.04
C GLU A 39 20.02 1.09 -7.45
N MET A 40 19.97 2.19 -6.68
CA MET A 40 21.14 2.79 -6.03
C MET A 40 21.61 2.02 -4.78
N THR A 41 20.68 1.53 -3.97
CA THR A 41 20.97 0.89 -2.68
C THR A 41 21.34 -0.59 -2.80
N GLY A 42 21.27 -1.16 -4.01
CA GLY A 42 21.68 -2.54 -4.32
C GLY A 42 20.92 -3.63 -3.56
N SER A 43 19.91 -3.27 -2.78
CA SER A 43 19.21 -4.16 -1.87
C SER A 43 17.69 -4.01 -2.03
N GLN A 44 17.10 -4.92 -2.81
CA GLN A 44 15.66 -5.20 -2.76
C GLN A 44 15.31 -6.11 -1.58
N HIS A 45 16.04 -6.03 -0.47
CA HIS A 45 15.81 -6.95 0.63
C HIS A 45 14.71 -6.41 1.52
N PHE A 46 13.48 -6.82 1.20
CA PHE A 46 12.37 -6.76 2.13
C PHE A 46 12.83 -7.32 3.49
N ASN A 47 12.89 -6.45 4.49
CA ASN A 47 13.19 -6.83 5.86
C ASN A 47 11.89 -6.78 6.66
N ALA A 48 11.38 -7.96 7.03
CA ALA A 48 10.14 -8.09 7.78
C ALA A 48 10.19 -7.40 9.15
N SER A 49 11.36 -7.34 9.80
CA SER A 49 11.52 -6.61 11.06
C SER A 49 11.34 -5.11 10.87
N LEU A 50 11.95 -4.52 9.83
CA LEU A 50 11.78 -3.10 9.51
C LEU A 50 10.32 -2.76 9.16
N LEU A 51 9.65 -3.59 8.36
CA LEU A 51 8.23 -3.41 8.04
C LEU A 51 7.36 -3.35 9.30
N LEU A 52 7.66 -4.18 10.28
CA LEU A 52 6.89 -4.33 11.51
C LEU A 52 7.34 -3.37 12.62
N GLY A 53 8.30 -2.48 12.35
CA GLY A 53 8.87 -1.57 13.34
C GLY A 53 9.62 -2.29 14.47
N LEU A 54 10.14 -3.48 14.20
CA LEU A 54 10.93 -4.30 15.12
C LEU A 54 12.43 -4.06 14.92
N ASP A 55 13.21 -4.43 15.94
CA ASP A 55 14.67 -4.46 15.85
C ASP A 55 15.14 -5.35 14.68
N LEU A 56 16.20 -4.96 13.98
CA LEU A 56 16.80 -5.73 12.89
C LEU A 56 17.24 -7.14 13.33
N HIS A 57 17.53 -7.31 14.61
CA HIS A 57 17.92 -8.56 15.24
C HIS A 57 16.78 -9.20 16.04
N ALA A 58 15.53 -8.75 15.85
CA ALA A 58 14.37 -9.36 16.49
C ALA A 58 14.26 -10.85 16.15
N ASP A 59 13.90 -11.64 17.15
CA ASP A 59 13.70 -13.08 17.00
C ASP A 59 12.66 -13.37 15.90
N ASN A 60 12.97 -14.34 15.04
CA ASN A 60 12.08 -14.84 13.99
C ASN A 60 10.70 -15.23 14.52
N GLN A 61 10.60 -15.74 15.76
CA GLN A 61 9.28 -16.02 16.35
C GLN A 61 8.47 -14.75 16.61
N LEU A 62 9.13 -13.68 17.08
CA LEU A 62 8.50 -12.38 17.29
C LEU A 62 8.08 -11.75 15.97
N VAL A 63 8.96 -11.77 14.97
CA VAL A 63 8.66 -11.28 13.61
C VAL A 63 7.44 -12.01 13.04
N LYS A 64 7.40 -13.35 13.09
CA LYS A 64 6.26 -14.15 12.63
C LYS A 64 4.97 -13.80 13.39
N LYS A 65 5.04 -13.57 14.69
CA LYS A 65 3.89 -13.22 15.53
C LYS A 65 3.29 -11.88 15.13
N GLU A 66 4.11 -10.85 14.99
CA GLU A 66 3.67 -9.51 14.60
C GLU A 66 3.17 -9.49 13.14
N PHE A 67 3.83 -10.24 12.25
CA PHE A 67 3.37 -10.40 10.87
C PHE A 67 1.98 -11.05 10.80
N LYS A 68 1.69 -12.06 11.63
CA LYS A 68 0.34 -12.65 11.71
C LYS A 68 -0.71 -11.64 12.16
N LYS A 69 -0.36 -10.70 13.04
CA LYS A 69 -1.30 -9.64 13.45
C LYS A 69 -1.60 -8.70 12.28
N LEU A 70 -0.58 -8.32 11.52
CA LEU A 70 -0.73 -7.53 10.29
C LEU A 70 -1.66 -8.23 9.29
N LEU A 71 -1.44 -9.51 9.03
CA LEU A 71 -2.33 -10.29 8.15
C LEU A 71 -3.76 -10.34 8.66
N LYS A 72 -3.95 -10.51 9.97
CA LYS A 72 -5.28 -10.48 10.59
C LYS A 72 -5.96 -9.11 10.44
N SER A 73 -5.23 -7.99 10.47
CA SER A 73 -5.83 -6.67 10.22
C SER A 73 -6.16 -6.44 8.76
N LEU A 74 -5.40 -7.03 7.84
CA LEU A 74 -5.61 -6.87 6.40
C LEU A 74 -6.68 -7.83 5.84
N HIS A 75 -7.16 -8.78 6.63
CA HIS A 75 -8.09 -9.80 6.14
C HIS A 75 -9.40 -9.17 5.63
N PRO A 76 -9.89 -9.54 4.43
CA PRO A 76 -11.10 -8.98 3.84
C PRO A 76 -12.34 -9.17 4.71
N ASP A 77 -12.49 -10.33 5.38
CA ASP A 77 -13.59 -10.58 6.34
C ASP A 77 -13.62 -9.61 7.53
N ARG A 78 -12.53 -8.86 7.76
CA ARG A 78 -12.44 -7.84 8.81
C ARG A 78 -12.47 -6.41 8.25
N GLY A 79 -12.85 -6.26 6.98
CA GLY A 79 -12.86 -4.97 6.28
C GLY A 79 -11.48 -4.53 5.77
N GLY A 80 -10.50 -5.43 5.73
CA GLY A 80 -9.16 -5.15 5.20
C GLY A 80 -9.10 -5.24 3.67
N ASP A 81 -7.99 -4.77 3.10
CA ASP A 81 -7.75 -4.80 1.65
C ASP A 81 -7.25 -6.18 1.20
N GLU A 82 -8.06 -6.88 0.40
CA GLU A 82 -7.75 -8.21 -0.15
C GLU A 82 -6.42 -8.25 -0.93
N ARG A 83 -6.12 -7.19 -1.68
CA ARG A 83 -4.89 -7.13 -2.50
C ARG A 83 -3.67 -7.04 -1.59
N LEU A 84 -3.74 -6.21 -0.55
CA LEU A 84 -2.69 -6.13 0.45
C LEU A 84 -2.56 -7.46 1.19
N PHE A 85 -3.67 -8.05 1.64
CA PHE A 85 -3.68 -9.35 2.31
C PHE A 85 -2.97 -10.43 1.49
N LYS A 86 -3.22 -10.50 0.18
CA LYS A 86 -2.58 -11.45 -0.72
C LYS A 86 -1.06 -11.23 -0.81
N VAL A 87 -0.63 -9.99 -1.06
CA VAL A 87 0.80 -9.63 -1.16
C VAL A 87 1.54 -9.97 0.14
N PHE A 88 1.01 -9.55 1.28
CA PHE A 88 1.65 -9.82 2.57
C PHE A 88 1.61 -11.31 2.93
N SER A 89 0.59 -12.05 2.52
CA SER A 89 0.53 -13.51 2.74
C SER A 89 1.65 -14.24 2.00
N GLU A 90 1.98 -13.82 0.77
CA GLU A 90 3.11 -14.37 0.03
C GLU A 90 4.45 -14.11 0.74
N HIS A 91 4.64 -12.89 1.25
CA HIS A 91 5.83 -12.54 2.03
C HIS A 91 5.92 -13.35 3.33
N TYR A 92 4.80 -13.51 4.05
CA TYR A 92 4.75 -14.34 5.25
C TYR A 92 5.13 -15.80 4.98
N ARG A 93 4.73 -16.36 3.83
CA ARG A 93 5.14 -17.72 3.42
C ARG A 93 6.64 -17.82 3.18
N SER A 94 7.28 -16.79 2.63
CA SER A 94 8.76 -16.79 2.46
C SER A 94 9.54 -16.70 3.77
N LEU A 95 8.89 -16.32 4.88
CA LEU A 95 9.48 -16.34 6.22
C LEU A 95 9.36 -17.72 6.91
N MET A 96 8.56 -18.65 6.36
CA MET A 96 8.43 -20.02 6.89
C MET A 96 9.61 -20.87 6.47
#